data_AF-A0A9Q0YJY2-F1
#
_entry.id   AF-A0A9Q0YJY2-F1
#
_cell.length_a   1.000
_cell.length_b   1.000
_cell.length_c   1.000
_cell.angle_alpha   90.00
_cell.angle_beta   90.00
_cell.angle_gamma   90.00
#
_symmetry.space_group_name_H-M   'P 1'
#
loop_
_entity.id
_entity.type
_entity.pdbx_description
1 polymer ?
#
loop_
_entity_poly.entity_id
_entity_poly.type
_entity_poly.pdbx_seq_one_letter_code
_entity_poly.pdbx_strand_id
1 'polypeptide(L)' 'MPKGGDLHIHDISMVNIHWVVSELTYLPGLYYCDIRGKYVRFRFSDHLPEREDFCDDTWMSVKEKREEIGPEKFDKM' A
#
# COMPACT_ATOMS: atom_id res chain seq x y z
N MET A 1 -0.25 -8.26 32.86
CA MET A 1 -1.41 -7.58 33.49
C MET A 1 -2.51 -7.43 32.45
N PRO A 2 -3.77 -7.76 32.76
CA PRO A 2 -4.91 -7.38 31.93
C PRO A 2 -5.08 -5.85 31.98
N LYS A 3 -5.00 -5.17 30.82
CA LYS A 3 -4.95 -3.70 30.75
C LYS A 3 -6.33 -3.01 30.79
N GLY A 4 -7.43 -3.77 30.77
CA GLY A 4 -8.78 -3.20 30.62
C GLY A 4 -9.18 -3.10 29.15
N GLY A 5 -9.69 -1.95 28.72
CA GLY A 5 -10.13 -1.71 27.34
C GLY A 5 -9.50 -0.47 26.71
N ASP A 6 -9.43 -0.46 25.37
CA ASP A 6 -8.99 0.70 24.59
C ASP A 6 -10.20 1.60 24.27
N LEU A 7 -10.21 2.81 24.84
CA LEU A 7 -11.36 3.73 24.76
C LEU A 7 -11.21 4.80 23.67
N HIS A 8 -10.03 4.93 23.07
CA HIS A 8 -9.77 5.89 22.00
C HIS A 8 -8.78 5.30 21.00
N ILE A 9 -9.30 4.89 19.85
CA ILE A 9 -8.57 4.28 18.74
C ILE A 9 -9.18 4.79 17.44
N HIS A 10 -8.39 4.76 16.37
CA HIS A 10 -8.86 5.06 15.02
C HIS A 10 -8.86 3.77 14.20
N ASP A 11 -9.85 3.63 13.34
CA ASP A 11 -10.13 2.45 12.51
C ASP A 11 -8.92 1.88 11.75
N ILE A 12 -8.07 2.74 11.18
CA ILE A 12 -6.95 2.32 10.30
C ILE A 12 -5.58 2.27 10.98
N SER A 13 -5.45 2.66 12.26
CA SER A 13 -4.15 2.80 12.94
C SER A 13 -3.88 1.75 14.03
N MET A 14 -4.75 0.74 14.13
CA MET A 14 -4.64 -0.30 15.16
C MET A 14 -3.65 -1.42 14.80
N VAL A 15 -3.24 -1.52 13.53
CA VAL A 15 -2.41 -2.61 13.01
C VAL A 15 -0.96 -2.15 12.82
N ASN A 16 -0.02 -3.06 13.08
CA ASN A 16 1.40 -2.80 12.84
C ASN A 16 1.67 -2.57 11.34
N ILE A 17 2.29 -1.43 11.01
CA ILE A 17 2.64 -1.09 9.63
C ILE A 17 3.57 -2.11 8.98
N HIS A 18 4.44 -2.79 9.74
CA HIS A 18 5.29 -3.86 9.22
C HIS A 18 4.45 -5.01 8.66
N TRP A 19 3.35 -5.38 9.33
CA TRP A 19 2.45 -6.41 8.81
C TRP A 19 1.74 -5.95 7.54
N VAL A 20 1.36 -4.68 7.45
CA VAL A 20 0.77 -4.11 6.24
C VAL A 20 1.75 -4.23 5.07
N VAL A 21 3.02 -3.87 5.26
CA VAL A 21 4.06 -3.95 4.22
C VAL A 21 4.42 -5.41 3.91
N SER A 22 4.66 -6.26 4.91
CA SER A 22 5.14 -7.63 4.67
C SER A 22 4.05 -8.61 4.22
N GLU A 23 2.78 -8.35 4.55
CA GLU A 23 1.67 -9.27 4.26
C GLU A 23 0.61 -8.63 3.36
N LEU A 24 -0.04 -7.55 3.81
CA LEU A 24 -1.21 -7.00 3.11
C LEU A 24 -0.86 -6.55 1.69
N THR A 25 0.27 -5.86 1.53
CA THR A 25 0.69 -5.38 0.21
C THR A 25 1.23 -6.48 -0.71
N TYR A 26 1.39 -7.71 -0.23
CA TYR A 26 1.74 -8.89 -1.04
C TYR A 26 0.51 -9.60 -1.63
N LEU A 27 -0.71 -9.19 -1.26
CA LEU A 27 -1.92 -9.70 -1.87
C LEU A 27 -2.00 -9.34 -3.37
N PRO A 28 -2.57 -10.21 -4.22
CA PRO A 28 -2.68 -9.97 -5.65
C PRO A 28 -3.59 -8.79 -5.97
N GLY A 29 -3.38 -8.18 -7.14
CA GLY A 29 -4.21 -7.09 -7.64
C GLY A 29 -3.96 -5.74 -6.97
N LEU A 30 -2.85 -5.57 -6.25
CA LEU A 30 -2.46 -4.28 -5.67
C LEU A 30 -1.69 -3.43 -6.68
N TYR A 31 -2.23 -2.24 -6.93
CA TYR A 31 -1.60 -1.20 -7.73
C TYR A 31 -1.25 0.00 -6.86
N TYR A 32 -0.23 0.75 -7.27
CA TYR A 32 0.14 2.01 -6.64
C TYR A 32 0.41 3.10 -7.68
N CYS A 33 0.33 4.36 -7.26
CA CYS A 33 0.86 5.48 -8.04
C CYS A 33 1.34 6.62 -7.14
N ASP A 34 2.25 7.42 -7.71
CA ASP A 34 2.79 8.60 -7.07
C ASP A 34 1.96 9.83 -7.41
N ILE A 35 1.43 10.48 -6.38
CA ILE A 35 0.72 11.75 -6.49
C ILE A 35 1.76 12.87 -6.38
N ARG A 36 2.17 13.40 -7.53
CA ARG A 36 3.11 14.53 -7.66
C ARG A 36 4.42 14.32 -6.89
N GLY A 37 4.89 13.07 -6.79
CA GLY A 37 6.10 12.67 -6.07
C GLY A 37 6.09 12.95 -4.55
N LYS A 38 4.91 13.20 -3.96
CA LYS A 38 4.76 13.53 -2.52
C LYS A 38 3.97 12.52 -1.73
N TYR A 39 3.01 11.87 -2.36
CA TYR A 39 2.15 10.90 -1.71
C TYR A 39 2.06 9.66 -2.58
N VAL A 40 1.97 8.51 -1.95
CA VAL A 40 1.64 7.26 -2.63
C VAL A 40 0.16 6.95 -2.40
N ARG A 41 -0.52 6.48 -3.44
CA ARG A 41 -1.86 5.90 -3.34
C ARG A 41 -1.80 4.44 -3.74
N PHE A 42 -2.57 3.61 -3.04
CA PHE A 42 -2.73 2.20 -3.34
C PHE A 42 -4.18 1.88 -3.71
N ARG A 43 -4.38 0.89 -4.58
CA ARG A 43 -5.71 0.39 -4.97
C ARG A 43 -5.66 -1.09 -5.28
N PHE A 44 -6.55 -1.85 -4.67
CA PHE A 44 -6.85 -3.21 -5.12
C PHE A 44 -7.81 -3.19 -6.31
N SER A 45 -7.49 -3.95 -7.35
CA SER A 45 -8.30 -4.07 -8.57
C SER A 45 -7.93 -5.36 -9.31
N ASP A 46 -8.90 -5.97 -9.99
CA ASP A 46 -8.66 -7.14 -10.84
C ASP A 46 -8.03 -6.77 -12.19
N HIS A 47 -8.15 -5.49 -12.57
CA HIS A 47 -7.62 -4.93 -13.81
C HIS A 47 -6.83 -3.66 -13.53
N LEU A 48 -5.97 -3.26 -14.46
CA LEU A 48 -5.25 -1.99 -14.39
C LEU A 48 -6.26 -0.84 -14.18
N PRO A 49 -6.19 -0.07 -13.08
CA PRO A 49 -7.16 0.97 -12.84
C PRO A 49 -7.07 2.08 -13.89
N GLU A 50 -8.20 2.73 -14.14
CA GLU A 50 -8.25 3.89 -15.03
C GLU A 50 -7.46 5.07 -14.45
N ARG A 51 -7.03 5.97 -15.34
CA ARG A 51 -6.37 7.20 -14.94
C ARG A 51 -7.38 8.08 -14.20
N GLU A 52 -6.99 8.54 -13.02
CA GLU A 52 -7.80 9.42 -12.16
C GLU A 52 -7.08 10.74 -11.90
N ASP A 53 -7.85 11.77 -11.53
CA ASP A 53 -7.29 13.01 -11.03
C ASP A 53 -6.33 12.70 -9.86
N PHE A 54 -5.16 13.35 -9.85
CA PHE A 54 -4.05 13.20 -8.89
C PHE A 54 -3.16 11.98 -9.08
N CYS A 55 -3.55 10.98 -9.86
CA CYS A 55 -2.69 9.89 -10.31
C CYS A 55 -2.29 10.20 -11.76
N ASP A 56 -1.44 11.21 -11.91
CA ASP A 56 -1.05 11.75 -13.22
C ASP A 56 -0.25 10.71 -14.03
N ASP A 57 0.50 9.87 -13.33
CA ASP A 57 1.21 8.70 -13.85
C ASP A 57 0.29 7.49 -13.99
N THR A 58 0.68 6.55 -14.85
CA THR A 58 -0.06 5.28 -15.00
C THR A 58 0.07 4.46 -13.72
N TRP A 59 -1.02 3.87 -13.24
CA TRP A 59 -0.99 2.91 -12.14
C TRP A 59 0.05 1.82 -12.39
N MET A 60 0.84 1.47 -11.38
CA MET A 60 1.87 0.45 -11.45
C MET A 60 1.49 -0.74 -10.57
N SER A 61 1.68 -1.95 -11.08
CA SER A 61 1.51 -3.16 -10.29
C SER A 61 2.61 -3.26 -9.24
N VAL A 62 2.23 -3.40 -7.96
CA VAL A 62 3.19 -3.59 -6.86
C VAL A 62 3.98 -4.87 -7.07
N LYS A 63 3.32 -5.94 -7.53
CA LYS A 63 3.96 -7.24 -7.81
C LYS A 63 5.05 -7.09 -8.87
N GLU A 64 4.71 -6.52 -10.02
CA GLU A 64 5.65 -6.36 -11.14
C GLU A 64 6.82 -5.46 -10.73
N LYS A 65 6.56 -4.41 -9.95
CA LYS A 65 7.63 -3.54 -9.48
C LYS A 65 8.59 -4.24 -8.51
N ARG A 66 8.09 -5.06 -7.58
CA ARG A 66 8.92 -5.90 -6.72
C ARG A 66 9.76 -6.91 -7.51
N GLU A 67 9.22 -7.49 -8.58
CA GLU A 67 9.96 -8.36 -9.48
C GLU A 67 11.06 -7.61 -10.24
N GLU A 68 10.82 -6.35 -10.62
CA GLU A 68 11.79 -5.51 -11.33
C GLU A 68 12.95 -5.04 -10.44
N ILE A 69 12.67 -4.48 -9.26
CA ILE A 69 13.69 -3.80 -8.42
C ILE A 69 14.09 -4.58 -7.17
N GLY A 70 13.41 -5.69 -6.90
CA GLY A 70 13.55 -6.50 -5.70
C GLY A 70 12.67 -6.02 -4.53
N PRO A 71 12.09 -6.94 -3.75
CA PRO A 71 11.21 -6.61 -2.63
C PRO A 71 11.91 -5.80 -1.52
N GLU A 72 13.16 -6.12 -1.22
CA GLU A 72 13.99 -5.40 -0.24
C GLU A 72 14.12 -3.90 -0.53
N LYS A 73 14.16 -3.53 -1.81
CA LYS A 73 14.27 -2.13 -2.22
C LYS A 73 12.90 -1.45 -2.28
N PHE A 74 11.89 -2.15 -2.76
CA PHE A 74 10.53 -1.61 -2.88
C PHE A 74 9.88 -1.41 -1.49
N ASP A 75 9.99 -2.37 -0.59
CA ASP A 75 9.31 -2.34 0.72
C ASP A 75 9.91 -1.32 1.70
N LYS A 76 11.06 -0.72 1.36
CA LYS A 76 11.74 0.33 2.12
C LYS A 76 11.61 1.72 1.49
N MET A 77 10.90 1.83 0.36
CA MET A 77 10.66 3.09 -0.36
C MET A 77 9.66 3.96 0.40
#